data_AF-A0A7S2N442-F1
#
_entry.id   AF-A0A7S2N442-F1
#
_cell.length_a   1.000
_cell.length_b   1.000
_cell.length_c   1.000
_cell.angle_alpha   90.00
_cell.angle_beta   90.00
_cell.angle_gamma   90.00
#
_symmetry.space_group_name_H-M   'P 1'
#
loop_
_entity.id
_entity.type
_entity.pdbx_description
1 polymer ?
#
loop_
_entity_poly.entity_id
_entity_poly.type
_entity_poly.pdbx_seq_one_letter_code
_entity_poly.pdbx_strand_id
1 'polypeptide(L)'
;MSSLLLATSTLILCTSEAFQTGGFSPQQPSFLLPPKHDSSPPTTTRLDMARVSPSADNTVGIVGRGYVATLAAKLASTRGYDTWMLCPAGQEPTITQLIDTNTEDGTELPSNLRLVNAADEDVMESCLSKTSALIVSIDDIEGLISEDALRYLCNPTSSPNLKRVVGMSRNLNGQGMGFLVSASRRTANAEVWDNSNTAEYKAYEELLKDCASNCGADYTIVRAGTLKGGGCGDVMSEDGDAYYPHYLSPRFYEMTKKDIVTWQLLFDCKVRGVTMSKGDVMVGPGGKAILTATAAEECRGDTSRCAIAEAMVRSLDMESAANVDFGVATKEARVPPTDEEWEEMFQVLA
;
A
#
# COMPACT_ATOMS: atom_id res chain seq x y z
N MET A 1 -19.43 28.68 28.93
CA MET A 1 -18.55 29.86 28.83
C MET A 1 -17.27 29.39 28.16
N SER A 2 -16.87 29.75 26.95
CA SER A 2 -17.46 30.45 25.82
C SER A 2 -16.67 30.00 24.59
N SER A 3 -17.38 29.75 23.49
CA SER A 3 -16.94 29.88 22.09
C SER A 3 -15.65 29.19 21.61
N LEU A 4 -15.80 28.13 20.82
CA LEU A 4 -15.34 28.16 19.42
C LEU A 4 -16.19 27.20 18.58
N LEU A 5 -16.83 27.77 17.58
CA LEU A 5 -17.77 27.16 16.64
C LEU A 5 -17.20 27.51 15.26
N LEU A 6 -17.29 26.57 14.32
CA LEU A 6 -16.88 26.62 12.90
C LEU A 6 -15.39 26.40 12.56
N ALA A 7 -15.09 25.17 12.14
CA ALA A 7 -14.20 24.88 11.01
C ALA A 7 -14.51 23.48 10.43
N THR A 8 -15.78 23.20 10.13
CA THR A 8 -16.15 22.11 9.21
C THR A 8 -16.05 22.62 7.77
N SER A 9 -15.47 21.79 6.90
CA SER A 9 -15.46 21.93 5.42
C SER A 9 -14.34 22.77 4.80
N THR A 10 -13.09 22.30 4.86
CA THR A 10 -12.09 22.57 3.80
C THR A 10 -11.08 21.43 3.70
N LEU A 11 -11.45 20.34 3.05
CA LEU A 11 -10.48 19.35 2.55
C LEU A 11 -10.82 19.08 1.09
N ILE A 12 -10.63 20.09 0.23
CA ILE A 12 -10.57 20.06 -1.25
C ILE A 12 -10.15 21.48 -1.73
N LEU A 13 -9.21 21.51 -2.69
CA LEU A 13 -8.69 22.64 -3.48
C LEU A 13 -7.73 23.62 -2.78
N CYS A 14 -6.45 23.55 -3.15
CA CYS A 14 -5.72 24.77 -3.55
C CYS A 14 -4.57 24.48 -4.52
N THR A 15 -4.66 25.16 -5.65
CA THR A 15 -3.77 25.22 -6.79
C THR A 15 -2.56 26.12 -6.55
N SER A 16 -1.53 25.87 -7.35
CA SER A 16 -0.28 26.61 -7.55
C SER A 16 -0.39 28.14 -7.60
N GLU A 17 0.59 28.83 -7.01
CA GLU A 17 1.16 30.06 -7.60
C GLU A 17 2.69 30.09 -7.42
N ALA A 18 3.36 30.50 -8.49
CA ALA A 18 4.79 30.61 -8.65
C ALA A 18 5.31 31.95 -8.12
N PHE A 19 6.53 31.99 -7.57
CA PHE A 19 7.32 33.22 -7.53
C PHE A 19 8.83 32.98 -7.68
N GLN A 20 9.32 33.50 -8.81
CA GLN A 20 10.58 34.17 -9.14
C GLN A 20 11.94 33.74 -8.57
N THR A 21 12.83 33.63 -9.56
CA THR A 21 14.29 33.52 -9.58
C THR A 21 15.05 34.63 -8.84
N GLY A 22 16.02 34.24 -8.02
CA GLY A 22 17.08 35.11 -7.47
C GLY A 22 18.42 34.38 -7.47
N GLY A 23 19.43 34.99 -8.11
CA GLY A 23 20.71 34.37 -8.43
C GLY A 23 21.63 34.09 -7.22
N PHE A 24 22.45 33.05 -7.37
CA PHE A 24 23.52 32.70 -6.44
C PHE A 24 24.89 32.83 -7.11
N SER A 25 25.77 33.56 -6.42
CA SER A 25 27.21 33.71 -6.71
C SER A 25 27.99 32.61 -5.98
N PRO A 26 29.01 31.97 -6.59
CA PRO A 26 29.78 30.93 -5.91
C PRO A 26 30.94 31.55 -5.12
N GLN A 27 30.90 31.46 -3.79
CA GLN A 27 32.08 31.59 -2.94
C GLN A 27 32.51 30.21 -2.44
N GLN A 28 33.79 29.91 -2.63
CA GLN A 28 34.47 28.67 -2.24
C GLN A 28 34.47 28.48 -0.71
N PRO A 29 34.30 27.24 -0.19
CA PRO A 29 34.61 26.94 1.19
C PRO A 29 36.04 26.40 1.34
N SER A 30 36.78 27.04 2.23
CA SER A 30 38.07 26.62 2.77
C SER A 30 37.88 25.35 3.62
N PHE A 31 38.57 24.27 3.27
CA PHE A 31 38.63 23.05 4.08
C PHE A 31 39.59 23.25 5.27
N LEU A 32 39.06 23.29 6.48
CA LEU A 32 39.78 23.02 7.73
C LEU A 32 39.11 21.84 8.42
N LEU A 33 39.83 20.72 8.53
CA LEU A 33 39.38 19.52 9.21
C LEU A 33 39.36 19.74 10.74
N PRO A 34 38.25 19.45 11.45
CA PRO A 34 38.26 19.39 12.90
C PRO A 34 38.79 18.02 13.40
N PRO A 35 39.25 17.95 14.66
CA PRO A 35 39.91 16.77 15.21
C PRO A 35 38.94 15.60 15.42
N LYS A 36 39.46 14.38 15.22
CA LYS A 36 38.78 13.11 15.45
C LYS A 36 38.39 12.97 16.93
N HIS A 37 37.10 13.11 17.22
CA HIS A 37 36.52 12.63 18.46
C HIS A 37 36.07 11.17 18.22
N ASP A 38 36.71 10.23 18.90
CA ASP A 38 36.21 8.87 19.04
C ASP A 38 34.95 8.93 19.90
N SER A 39 33.78 8.98 19.26
CA SER A 39 32.50 8.68 19.88
C SER A 39 31.99 7.39 19.27
N SER A 40 32.26 6.27 19.93
CA SER A 40 31.46 5.07 19.71
C SER A 40 30.00 5.43 19.98
N PRO A 41 29.08 5.18 19.03
CA PRO A 41 27.67 5.46 19.26
C PRO A 41 27.20 4.58 20.43
N PRO A 42 26.33 5.11 21.32
CA PRO A 42 25.73 4.30 22.34
C PRO A 42 25.01 3.14 21.66
N THR A 43 25.37 1.91 22.04
CA THR A 43 24.62 0.72 21.69
C THR A 43 23.28 0.82 22.39
N THR A 44 22.32 1.50 21.75
CA THR A 44 20.92 1.41 22.11
C THR A 44 20.56 -0.05 21.90
N THR A 45 20.44 -0.81 22.98
CA THR A 45 19.69 -2.07 22.98
C THR A 45 18.29 -1.73 22.52
N ARG A 46 18.07 -1.81 21.20
CA ARG A 46 16.79 -1.68 20.54
C ARG A 46 15.97 -2.83 21.12
N LEU A 47 15.09 -2.52 22.07
CA LEU A 47 14.05 -3.46 22.51
C LEU A 47 13.45 -4.03 21.24
N ASP A 48 13.37 -5.37 21.14
CA ASP A 48 12.71 -6.08 20.05
C ASP A 48 11.35 -5.43 19.79
N MET A 49 11.30 -4.57 18.80
CA MET A 49 10.12 -3.83 18.37
C MET A 49 10.01 -4.08 16.87
N ALA A 50 8.84 -4.36 16.34
CA ALA A 50 7.89 -5.32 16.91
C ALA A 50 7.23 -6.07 15.75
N ARG A 51 7.44 -7.37 15.71
CA ARG A 51 6.56 -8.29 15.00
C ARG A 51 5.13 -8.04 15.49
N VAL A 52 4.22 -7.73 14.58
CA VAL A 52 2.79 -7.60 14.88
C VAL A 52 2.14 -8.89 14.40
N SER A 53 2.17 -9.91 15.26
CA SER A 53 1.64 -11.24 14.90
C SER A 53 0.13 -11.29 14.86
N PRO A 54 -0.46 -12.14 14.01
CA PRO A 54 -1.91 -12.27 13.96
C PRO A 54 -2.48 -12.72 15.31
N SER A 55 -3.31 -11.87 15.89
CA SER A 55 -4.08 -12.15 17.11
C SER A 55 -5.21 -11.14 17.25
N ALA A 56 -6.23 -11.52 18.02
CA ALA A 56 -7.34 -10.61 18.37
C ALA A 56 -6.89 -9.42 19.23
N ASP A 57 -5.70 -9.50 19.85
CA ASP A 57 -5.12 -8.43 20.68
C ASP A 57 -4.35 -7.40 19.84
N ASN A 58 -3.95 -7.75 18.63
CA ASN A 58 -3.26 -6.85 17.71
C ASN A 58 -4.24 -6.26 16.71
N THR A 59 -4.59 -4.99 16.92
CA THR A 59 -5.46 -4.25 16.01
C THR A 59 -4.69 -3.69 14.81
N VAL A 60 -5.19 -3.92 13.59
CA VAL A 60 -4.65 -3.37 12.34
C VAL A 60 -5.62 -2.34 11.76
N GLY A 61 -5.15 -1.11 11.57
CA GLY A 61 -5.88 -0.06 10.88
C GLY A 61 -5.51 -0.01 9.41
N ILE A 62 -6.50 0.03 8.53
CA ILE A 62 -6.32 0.17 7.09
C ILE A 62 -6.85 1.52 6.64
N VAL A 63 -6.00 2.34 6.06
CA VAL A 63 -6.35 3.66 5.54
C VAL A 63 -5.97 3.76 4.09
N GLY A 64 -6.87 4.31 3.27
CA GLY A 64 -6.58 4.59 1.88
C GLY A 64 -7.79 4.40 0.99
N ARG A 65 -7.53 4.15 -0.30
CA ARG A 65 -8.57 4.12 -1.34
C ARG A 65 -8.24 3.06 -2.39
N GLY A 66 -9.28 2.59 -3.06
CA GLY A 66 -9.18 1.60 -4.12
C GLY A 66 -9.12 0.16 -3.60
N TYR A 67 -8.94 -0.78 -4.53
CA TYR A 67 -9.15 -2.21 -4.26
C TYR A 67 -8.06 -2.81 -3.37
N VAL A 68 -6.84 -2.26 -3.40
CA VAL A 68 -5.74 -2.76 -2.57
C VAL A 68 -5.99 -2.50 -1.07
N ALA A 69 -6.58 -1.36 -0.70
CA ALA A 69 -6.95 -1.10 0.69
C ALA A 69 -8.03 -2.08 1.18
N THR A 70 -9.06 -2.31 0.36
CA THR A 70 -10.12 -3.29 0.63
C THR A 70 -9.55 -4.72 0.76
N LEU A 71 -8.62 -5.09 -0.12
CA LEU A 71 -7.91 -6.37 -0.05
C LEU A 71 -7.10 -6.51 1.22
N ALA A 72 -6.31 -5.49 1.58
CA ALA A 72 -5.50 -5.51 2.79
C ALA A 72 -6.36 -5.68 4.05
N ALA A 73 -7.54 -5.04 4.10
CA ALA A 73 -8.49 -5.22 5.20
C ALA A 73 -9.05 -6.65 5.28
N LYS A 74 -9.45 -7.23 4.15
CA LYS A 74 -9.93 -8.62 4.09
C LYS A 74 -8.82 -9.61 4.45
N LEU A 75 -7.60 -9.41 3.97
CA LEU A 75 -6.46 -10.29 4.24
C LEU A 75 -6.02 -10.19 5.70
N ALA A 76 -5.94 -8.99 6.28
CA ALA A 76 -5.60 -8.82 7.69
C ALA A 76 -6.63 -9.52 8.60
N SER A 77 -7.92 -9.30 8.35
CA SER A 77 -8.97 -10.00 9.11
C SER A 77 -8.92 -11.52 8.93
N THR A 78 -8.71 -12.01 7.71
CA THR A 78 -8.59 -13.46 7.43
C THR A 78 -7.36 -14.09 8.11
N ARG A 79 -6.27 -13.34 8.30
CA ARG A 79 -5.09 -13.82 9.05
C ARG A 79 -5.29 -13.85 10.56
N GLY A 80 -6.35 -13.22 11.08
CA GLY A 80 -6.71 -13.26 12.50
C GLY A 80 -6.45 -11.98 13.29
N TYR A 81 -6.16 -10.85 12.62
CA TYR A 81 -6.05 -9.54 13.27
C TYR A 81 -7.43 -8.95 13.59
N ASP A 82 -7.56 -8.20 14.69
CA ASP A 82 -8.70 -7.27 14.84
C ASP A 82 -8.51 -6.12 13.85
N THR A 83 -9.38 -5.99 12.86
CA THR A 83 -9.15 -5.09 11.73
C THR A 83 -10.21 -4.01 11.64
N TRP A 84 -9.78 -2.78 11.39
CA TRP A 84 -10.67 -1.71 10.98
C TRP A 84 -10.18 -1.07 9.68
N MET A 85 -11.13 -0.69 8.83
CA MET A 85 -10.84 0.03 7.60
C MET A 85 -11.55 1.38 7.62
N LEU A 86 -10.79 2.45 7.40
CA LEU A 86 -11.37 3.77 7.21
C LEU A 86 -12.11 3.79 5.88
N CYS A 87 -13.41 4.09 5.95
CA CYS A 87 -14.31 4.10 4.81
C CYS A 87 -14.82 5.53 4.56
N PRO A 88 -14.72 6.04 3.31
CA PRO A 88 -15.45 7.25 2.94
C PRO A 88 -16.96 7.05 3.11
N ALA A 89 -17.66 8.11 3.54
CA ALA A 89 -19.10 8.04 3.76
C ALA A 89 -19.86 7.59 2.49
N GLY A 90 -20.71 6.58 2.64
CA GLY A 90 -21.54 6.02 1.57
C GLY A 90 -20.87 4.94 0.73
N GLN A 91 -19.60 4.61 0.98
CA GLN A 91 -18.89 3.52 0.29
C GLN A 91 -18.99 2.18 1.03
N GLU A 92 -19.56 2.17 2.25
CA GLU A 92 -19.67 0.98 3.09
C GLU A 92 -20.37 -0.18 2.36
N PRO A 93 -21.52 0.00 1.68
CA PRO A 93 -22.19 -1.10 0.99
C PRO A 93 -21.33 -1.70 -0.14
N THR A 94 -20.62 -0.84 -0.87
CA THR A 94 -19.72 -1.24 -1.95
C THR A 94 -18.54 -2.05 -1.43
N ILE A 95 -17.90 -1.58 -0.37
CA ILE A 95 -16.77 -2.27 0.25
C ILE A 95 -17.23 -3.61 0.83
N THR A 96 -18.38 -3.66 1.48
CA THR A 96 -18.95 -4.91 2.00
C THR A 96 -19.16 -5.93 0.89
N GLN A 97 -19.74 -5.54 -0.26
CA GLN A 97 -19.92 -6.44 -1.41
C GLN A 97 -18.61 -6.97 -1.99
N LEU A 98 -17.54 -6.17 -1.95
CA LEU A 98 -16.20 -6.57 -2.40
C LEU A 98 -15.52 -7.53 -1.42
N ILE A 99 -15.75 -7.34 -0.11
CA ILE A 99 -15.14 -8.16 0.95
C ILE A 99 -15.88 -9.48 1.15
N ASP A 100 -17.18 -9.48 0.87
CA ASP A 100 -18.09 -10.57 1.20
C ASP A 100 -17.51 -11.98 0.94
N THR A 101 -17.81 -12.85 1.90
CA THR A 101 -17.31 -14.22 2.00
C THR A 101 -18.37 -15.26 1.64
N ASN A 102 -19.65 -14.85 1.51
CA ASN A 102 -20.77 -15.75 1.24
C ASN A 102 -21.42 -15.50 -0.12
N THR A 103 -21.70 -16.57 -0.86
CA THR A 103 -22.18 -16.51 -2.26
C THR A 103 -23.70 -16.42 -2.43
N GLU A 104 -24.50 -16.36 -1.36
CA GLU A 104 -25.96 -16.42 -1.48
C GLU A 104 -26.70 -15.14 -1.03
N ASP A 105 -26.35 -14.51 0.10
CA ASP A 105 -27.06 -13.32 0.64
C ASP A 105 -26.22 -12.03 0.71
N GLY A 106 -24.92 -12.09 0.41
CA GLY A 106 -24.26 -10.96 -0.24
C GLY A 106 -23.75 -9.78 0.60
N THR A 107 -23.68 -9.84 1.94
CA THR A 107 -23.48 -8.62 2.77
C THR A 107 -22.76 -8.77 4.13
N GLU A 108 -22.18 -9.91 4.50
CA GLU A 108 -21.59 -10.07 5.84
C GLU A 108 -20.06 -9.90 5.85
N LEU A 109 -19.57 -8.94 6.65
CA LEU A 109 -18.14 -8.75 6.90
C LEU A 109 -17.63 -9.82 7.87
N PRO A 110 -16.33 -10.20 7.79
CA PRO A 110 -15.69 -10.99 8.84
C PRO A 110 -15.95 -10.37 10.22
N SER A 111 -16.22 -11.19 11.24
CA SER A 111 -16.61 -10.70 12.57
C SER A 111 -15.55 -9.84 13.26
N ASN A 112 -14.30 -9.96 12.82
CA ASN A 112 -13.14 -9.18 13.27
C ASN A 112 -12.77 -8.05 12.29
N LEU A 113 -13.65 -7.69 11.35
CA LEU A 113 -13.47 -6.56 10.45
C LEU A 113 -14.61 -5.57 10.59
N ARG A 114 -14.28 -4.32 10.90
CA ARG A 114 -15.23 -3.20 10.94
C ARG A 114 -14.88 -2.12 9.93
N LEU A 115 -15.90 -1.56 9.29
CA LEU A 115 -15.77 -0.32 8.50
C LEU A 115 -16.02 0.87 9.42
N VAL A 116 -15.09 1.80 9.45
CA VAL A 116 -15.17 3.03 10.25
C VAL A 116 -15.42 4.19 9.32
N ASN A 117 -16.53 4.89 9.50
CA ASN A 117 -16.84 6.06 8.69
C ASN A 117 -15.86 7.19 9.02
N ALA A 118 -15.24 7.79 8.00
CA ALA A 118 -14.26 8.87 8.20
C ALA A 118 -14.83 10.14 8.87
N ALA A 119 -16.16 10.30 8.92
CA ALA A 119 -16.82 11.38 9.64
C ALA A 119 -17.07 11.07 11.13
N ASP A 120 -16.84 9.84 11.57
CA ASP A 120 -17.00 9.43 12.97
C ASP A 120 -15.66 9.50 13.71
N GLU A 121 -15.29 10.72 14.09
CA GLU A 121 -14.01 11.01 14.75
C GLU A 121 -13.85 10.24 16.07
N ASP A 122 -14.91 10.11 16.87
CA ASP A 122 -14.87 9.42 18.16
C ASP A 122 -14.57 7.91 17.99
N VAL A 123 -15.21 7.26 17.01
CA VAL A 123 -14.94 5.84 16.70
C VAL A 123 -13.54 5.68 16.11
N MET A 124 -13.10 6.60 15.25
CA MET A 124 -11.77 6.58 14.68
C MET A 124 -10.69 6.70 15.76
N GLU A 125 -10.77 7.68 16.67
CA GLU A 125 -9.84 7.86 17.79
C GLU A 125 -9.84 6.63 18.72
N SER A 126 -11.01 6.04 18.97
CA SER A 126 -11.10 4.79 19.74
C SER A 126 -10.35 3.65 19.05
N CYS A 127 -10.43 3.54 17.72
CA CYS A 127 -9.70 2.54 16.95
C CYS A 127 -8.19 2.82 16.95
N LEU A 128 -7.77 4.07 16.71
CA LEU A 128 -6.37 4.49 16.73
C LEU A 128 -5.71 4.17 18.06
N SER A 129 -6.40 4.40 19.18
CA SER A 129 -5.86 4.15 20.53
C SER A 129 -5.45 2.69 20.77
N LYS A 130 -6.04 1.74 20.03
CA LYS A 130 -5.77 0.29 20.13
C LYS A 130 -4.87 -0.22 19.00
N THR A 131 -4.62 0.60 17.99
CA THR A 131 -3.96 0.18 16.74
C THR A 131 -2.49 -0.17 16.99
N SER A 132 -2.14 -1.41 16.68
CA SER A 132 -0.77 -1.94 16.74
C SER A 132 -0.03 -1.78 15.41
N ALA A 133 -0.76 -1.79 14.28
CA ALA A 133 -0.18 -1.51 12.98
C ALA A 133 -1.13 -0.70 12.09
N LEU A 134 -0.56 0.18 11.28
CA LEU A 134 -1.29 0.98 10.29
C LEU A 134 -0.81 0.60 8.89
N ILE A 135 -1.72 0.25 7.99
CA ILE A 135 -1.45 0.07 6.56
C ILE A 135 -2.07 1.23 5.80
N VAL A 136 -1.24 1.96 5.04
CA VAL A 136 -1.65 3.07 4.19
C VAL A 136 -1.52 2.62 2.73
N SER A 137 -2.67 2.45 2.06
CA SER A 137 -2.73 1.89 0.70
C SER A 137 -3.59 2.73 -0.23
N ILE A 138 -2.98 3.36 -1.22
CA ILE A 138 -3.69 4.14 -2.24
C ILE A 138 -3.47 3.52 -3.62
N ASP A 139 -4.53 2.93 -4.14
CA ASP A 139 -4.68 2.37 -5.49
C ASP A 139 -5.47 3.36 -6.37
N ASP A 140 -5.06 4.64 -6.31
CA ASP A 140 -5.63 5.73 -7.09
C ASP A 140 -4.50 6.60 -7.65
N ILE A 141 -4.74 7.20 -8.81
CA ILE A 141 -3.87 8.17 -9.48
C ILE A 141 -4.17 9.61 -9.03
N GLU A 142 -5.34 9.85 -8.40
CA GLU A 142 -5.79 11.20 -8.02
C GLU A 142 -5.02 11.82 -6.85
N GLY A 143 -4.10 11.08 -6.21
CA GLY A 143 -3.14 11.63 -5.26
C GLY A 143 -2.91 10.77 -4.02
N LEU A 144 -1.84 11.11 -3.29
CA LEU A 144 -1.45 10.45 -2.05
C LEU A 144 -2.24 10.98 -0.86
N ILE A 145 -2.10 10.31 0.29
CA ILE A 145 -2.64 10.81 1.56
C ILE A 145 -1.97 12.16 1.87
N SER A 146 -2.75 13.12 2.37
CA SER A 146 -2.19 14.40 2.76
C SER A 146 -1.26 14.25 3.96
N GLU A 147 -0.30 15.17 4.06
CA GLU A 147 0.64 15.18 5.18
C GLU A 147 -0.07 15.26 6.54
N ASP A 148 -1.04 16.17 6.65
CA ASP A 148 -1.81 16.36 7.88
C ASP A 148 -2.56 15.08 8.30
N ALA A 149 -3.16 14.37 7.35
CA ALA A 149 -3.88 13.13 7.64
C ALA A 149 -2.92 12.03 8.11
N LEU A 150 -1.76 11.86 7.46
CA LEU A 150 -0.79 10.86 7.87
C LEU A 150 -0.18 11.17 9.25
N ARG A 151 0.12 12.45 9.52
CA ARG A 151 0.61 12.90 10.84
C ARG A 151 -0.43 12.71 11.94
N TYR A 152 -1.71 12.92 11.62
CA TYR A 152 -2.81 12.68 12.55
C TYR A 152 -2.94 11.19 12.90
N LEU A 153 -2.92 10.30 11.91
CA LEU A 153 -3.02 8.85 12.11
C LEU A 153 -1.80 8.29 12.89
N CYS A 154 -0.62 8.88 12.67
CA CYS A 154 0.63 8.53 13.34
C CYS A 154 0.98 9.54 14.45
N ASN A 155 -0.02 9.96 15.23
CA ASN A 155 0.19 10.78 16.41
C ASN A 155 0.42 9.88 17.64
N PRO A 156 1.53 10.00 18.38
CA PRO A 156 1.80 9.16 19.56
C PRO A 156 0.75 9.28 20.68
N THR A 157 -0.02 10.37 20.70
CA THR A 157 -1.11 10.59 21.66
C THR A 157 -2.36 9.79 21.29
N SER A 158 -2.73 9.78 20.00
CA SER A 158 -3.90 9.06 19.49
C SER A 158 -3.61 7.59 19.20
N SER A 159 -2.38 7.26 18.83
CA SER A 159 -1.91 5.92 18.44
C SER A 159 -0.74 5.44 19.32
N PRO A 160 -0.91 5.38 20.66
CA PRO A 160 0.19 5.08 21.59
C PRO A 160 0.72 3.64 21.50
N ASN A 161 -0.04 2.73 20.87
CA ASN A 161 0.29 1.31 20.73
C ASN A 161 0.89 0.96 19.37
N LEU A 162 1.13 1.95 18.50
CA LEU A 162 1.56 1.74 17.13
C LEU A 162 3.00 1.21 17.10
N LYS A 163 3.17 0.02 16.52
CA LYS A 163 4.45 -0.70 16.40
C LYS A 163 4.97 -0.74 14.96
N ARG A 164 4.07 -0.72 13.97
CA ARG A 164 4.41 -0.81 12.54
C ARG A 164 3.55 0.11 11.69
N VAL A 165 4.18 0.82 10.74
CA VAL A 165 3.49 1.58 9.68
C VAL A 165 3.92 1.03 8.32
N VAL A 166 2.97 0.52 7.55
CA VAL A 166 3.21 -0.03 6.22
C VAL A 166 2.63 0.91 5.17
N GLY A 167 3.43 1.33 4.21
CA GLY A 167 2.99 2.20 3.13
C GLY A 167 3.10 1.54 1.77
N MET A 168 2.02 1.54 1.00
CA MET A 168 2.06 1.28 -0.42
C MET A 168 2.65 2.48 -1.16
N SER A 169 3.64 2.23 -2.01
CA SER A 169 4.26 3.22 -2.90
C SER A 169 4.26 2.68 -4.34
N ARG A 170 5.02 3.32 -5.23
CA ARG A 170 5.24 2.89 -6.62
C ARG A 170 6.72 2.63 -6.87
N ASN A 171 7.06 1.83 -7.88
CA ASN A 171 8.45 1.71 -8.33
C ASN A 171 8.90 3.04 -8.96
N LEU A 172 10.05 3.57 -8.55
CA LEU A 172 10.48 4.95 -8.87
C LEU A 172 11.80 5.02 -9.66
N ASN A 173 12.41 3.87 -9.96
CA ASN A 173 13.75 3.83 -10.53
C ASN A 173 13.81 4.22 -12.01
N GLY A 174 12.66 4.34 -12.68
CA GLY A 174 12.53 4.65 -14.11
C GLY A 174 13.21 3.65 -15.05
N GLN A 175 13.73 2.53 -14.55
CA GLN A 175 14.42 1.54 -15.35
C GLN A 175 13.43 0.78 -16.21
N GLY A 176 13.84 0.48 -17.43
CA GLY A 176 12.99 -0.27 -18.36
C GLY A 176 11.88 0.56 -18.99
N MET A 177 12.02 1.88 -19.10
CA MET A 177 11.13 2.69 -19.94
C MET A 177 11.63 2.70 -21.39
N GLY A 178 10.85 2.12 -22.30
CA GLY A 178 11.14 2.23 -23.74
C GLY A 178 10.81 3.64 -24.25
N PHE A 179 11.52 4.09 -25.28
CA PHE A 179 11.29 5.40 -25.95
C PHE A 179 9.83 5.63 -26.39
N LEU A 180 9.08 4.54 -26.63
CA LEU A 180 7.67 4.61 -27.02
C LEU A 180 6.69 4.85 -25.86
N VAL A 181 7.06 4.51 -24.63
CA VAL A 181 6.19 4.66 -23.45
C VAL A 181 6.07 6.12 -23.02
N SER A 182 7.19 6.86 -23.10
CA SER A 182 7.20 8.30 -22.89
C SER A 182 6.39 9.07 -23.95
N ALA A 183 6.14 8.46 -25.11
CA ALA A 183 5.23 8.99 -26.13
C ALA A 183 3.77 8.52 -25.96
N SER A 184 3.53 7.37 -25.32
CA SER A 184 2.19 6.77 -25.13
C SER A 184 1.45 7.25 -23.87
N ARG A 185 1.68 8.51 -23.46
CA ARG A 185 1.16 9.18 -22.25
C ARG A 185 -0.36 9.08 -21.99
N ARG A 186 -1.15 8.49 -22.90
CA ARG A 186 -2.62 8.49 -22.87
C ARG A 186 -3.28 7.14 -22.63
N THR A 187 -2.56 6.01 -22.62
CA THR A 187 -3.22 4.68 -22.71
C THR A 187 -2.89 3.65 -21.63
N ALA A 188 -1.86 3.83 -20.80
CA ALA A 188 -1.51 2.81 -19.80
C ALA A 188 -0.78 3.42 -18.59
N ASN A 189 -1.50 3.75 -17.49
CA ASN A 189 -0.98 4.17 -16.17
C ASN A 189 0.45 4.73 -16.18
N ALA A 190 0.70 5.69 -17.08
CA ALA A 190 2.07 6.02 -17.49
C ALA A 190 2.82 6.67 -16.33
N GLU A 191 2.07 7.33 -15.46
CA GLU A 191 2.50 7.94 -14.20
C GLU A 191 3.21 6.98 -13.25
N VAL A 192 2.96 5.67 -13.34
CA VAL A 192 3.68 4.67 -12.52
C VAL A 192 5.13 4.49 -12.98
N TRP A 193 5.44 4.85 -14.23
CA TRP A 193 6.72 4.52 -14.85
C TRP A 193 7.43 5.68 -15.55
N ASP A 194 6.73 6.76 -15.88
CA ASP A 194 7.28 7.95 -16.55
C ASP A 194 7.95 8.93 -15.59
N ASN A 195 8.03 8.56 -14.31
CA ASN A 195 8.61 9.32 -13.20
C ASN A 195 7.98 10.70 -12.96
N SER A 196 6.80 10.97 -13.52
CA SER A 196 6.12 12.26 -13.35
C SER A 196 5.76 12.57 -11.90
N ASN A 197 5.47 11.54 -11.10
CA ASN A 197 5.11 11.64 -9.68
C ASN A 197 6.24 11.18 -8.72
N THR A 198 7.44 10.86 -9.22
CA THR A 198 8.53 10.31 -8.41
C THR A 198 8.89 11.19 -7.20
N ALA A 199 8.87 12.52 -7.38
CA ALA A 199 9.16 13.44 -6.29
C ALA A 199 8.11 13.37 -5.17
N GLU A 200 6.83 13.28 -5.54
CA GLU A 200 5.71 13.19 -4.59
C GLU A 200 5.75 11.87 -3.81
N TYR A 201 5.99 10.74 -4.49
CA TYR A 201 6.14 9.45 -3.83
C TYR A 201 7.36 9.39 -2.91
N LYS A 202 8.50 9.99 -3.29
CA LYS A 202 9.66 10.09 -2.39
C LYS A 202 9.36 10.94 -1.16
N ALA A 203 8.67 12.06 -1.32
CA ALA A 203 8.27 12.90 -0.19
C ALA A 203 7.31 12.15 0.74
N TYR A 204 6.37 11.39 0.19
CA TYR A 204 5.47 10.52 0.95
C TYR A 204 6.22 9.40 1.69
N GLU A 205 7.19 8.74 1.03
CA GLU A 205 8.02 7.70 1.67
C GLU A 205 8.81 8.26 2.85
N GLU A 206 9.43 9.44 2.73
CA GLU A 206 10.13 10.09 3.83
C GLU A 206 9.17 10.52 4.95
N LEU A 207 8.02 11.10 4.60
CA LEU A 207 7.00 11.45 5.58
C LEU A 207 6.51 10.23 6.37
N LEU A 208 6.33 9.07 5.72
CA LEU A 208 5.90 7.85 6.37
C LEU A 208 6.95 7.34 7.36
N LYS A 209 8.24 7.38 6.98
CA LYS A 209 9.37 7.05 7.87
C LYS A 209 9.39 7.97 9.09
N ASP A 210 9.24 9.28 8.88
CA ASP A 210 9.21 10.27 9.95
C ASP A 210 8.04 10.02 10.91
N CYS A 211 6.85 9.77 10.37
CA CYS A 211 5.65 9.48 11.14
C CYS A 211 5.78 8.19 11.97
N ALA A 212 6.33 7.12 11.38
CA ALA A 212 6.61 5.88 12.09
C ALA A 212 7.61 6.11 13.23
N SER A 213 8.74 6.78 12.92
CA SER A 213 9.77 7.09 13.91
C SER A 213 9.24 7.95 15.06
N ASN A 214 8.34 8.90 14.79
CA ASN A 214 7.73 9.75 15.82
C ASN A 214 6.87 8.95 16.82
N CYS A 215 6.29 7.83 16.39
CA CYS A 215 5.57 6.88 17.25
C CYS A 215 6.49 5.83 17.89
N GLY A 216 7.78 5.82 17.58
CA GLY A 216 8.67 4.70 17.91
C GLY A 216 8.34 3.41 17.15
N ALA A 217 7.52 3.48 16.10
CA ALA A 217 7.17 2.36 15.24
C ALA A 217 8.22 2.13 14.15
N ASP A 218 8.31 0.90 13.67
CA ASP A 218 9.05 0.62 12.43
C ASP A 218 8.22 0.97 11.20
N TYR A 219 8.88 1.28 10.09
CA TYR A 219 8.22 1.45 8.80
C TYR A 219 8.43 0.24 7.88
N THR A 220 7.53 0.03 6.94
CA THR A 220 7.74 -0.85 5.79
C THR A 220 7.20 -0.16 4.55
N ILE A 221 8.00 -0.03 3.49
CA ILE A 221 7.55 0.56 2.22
C ILE A 221 7.46 -0.54 1.17
N VAL A 222 6.28 -0.70 0.59
CA VAL A 222 5.99 -1.75 -0.39
C VAL A 222 5.68 -1.09 -1.73
N ARG A 223 6.59 -1.22 -2.70
CA ARG A 223 6.49 -0.56 -4.01
C ARG A 223 5.81 -1.45 -5.04
N ALA A 224 4.76 -0.92 -5.65
CA ALA A 224 4.03 -1.59 -6.71
C ALA A 224 4.42 -1.06 -8.09
N GLY A 225 4.31 -1.94 -9.09
CA GLY A 225 4.25 -1.59 -10.49
C GLY A 225 2.83 -1.29 -10.98
N THR A 226 2.53 -1.66 -12.23
CA THR A 226 1.20 -1.54 -12.81
C THR A 226 0.25 -2.53 -12.14
N LEU A 227 -0.75 -2.00 -11.45
CA LEU A 227 -1.69 -2.79 -10.67
C LEU A 227 -2.73 -3.52 -11.52
N LYS A 228 -2.81 -4.84 -11.32
CA LYS A 228 -3.73 -5.75 -12.02
C LYS A 228 -4.35 -6.76 -11.09
N GLY A 229 -5.39 -7.44 -11.55
CA GLY A 229 -6.14 -8.41 -10.78
C GLY A 229 -6.74 -7.81 -9.53
N GLY A 230 -7.08 -8.69 -8.59
CA GLY A 230 -7.58 -8.35 -7.26
C GLY A 230 -8.69 -9.27 -6.75
N GLY A 231 -9.24 -10.13 -7.60
CA GLY A 231 -10.35 -11.00 -7.26
C GLY A 231 -9.96 -12.45 -6.97
N CYS A 232 -10.99 -13.20 -6.58
CA CYS A 232 -10.92 -14.61 -6.21
C CYS A 232 -10.61 -15.58 -7.36
N GLY A 233 -10.59 -15.13 -8.61
CA GLY A 233 -10.48 -16.00 -9.79
C GLY A 233 -11.81 -16.62 -10.19
N ASP A 234 -11.76 -17.57 -11.13
CA ASP A 234 -12.94 -18.22 -11.70
C ASP A 234 -13.53 -19.29 -10.76
N VAL A 235 -14.80 -19.09 -10.39
CA VAL A 235 -15.59 -20.01 -9.55
C VAL A 235 -16.20 -21.16 -10.37
N MET A 236 -16.21 -21.05 -11.70
CA MET A 236 -16.98 -21.89 -12.62
C MET A 236 -16.13 -22.81 -13.50
N SER A 237 -14.81 -22.85 -13.28
CA SER A 237 -13.94 -23.67 -14.12
C SER A 237 -14.14 -25.17 -13.83
N GLU A 238 -14.62 -25.92 -14.83
CA GLU A 238 -14.66 -27.39 -14.79
C GLU A 238 -13.25 -28.00 -14.75
N ASP A 239 -12.24 -27.22 -15.18
CA ASP A 239 -10.83 -27.58 -15.26
C ASP A 239 -10.05 -27.37 -13.93
N GLY A 240 -10.72 -26.92 -12.86
CA GLY A 240 -10.11 -26.78 -11.53
C GLY A 240 -9.19 -25.57 -11.37
N ASP A 241 -9.44 -24.46 -12.09
CA ASP A 241 -8.82 -23.19 -11.72
C ASP A 241 -9.20 -22.83 -10.29
N ALA A 242 -8.20 -22.40 -9.54
CA ALA A 242 -8.31 -22.29 -8.11
C ALA A 242 -9.05 -20.99 -7.72
N TYR A 243 -10.14 -21.17 -6.99
CA TYR A 243 -10.91 -20.11 -6.35
C TYR A 243 -10.28 -19.74 -5.00
N TYR A 244 -10.03 -18.45 -4.79
CA TYR A 244 -9.37 -17.92 -3.60
C TYR A 244 -10.28 -16.96 -2.84
N PRO A 245 -11.13 -17.47 -1.92
CA PRO A 245 -12.15 -16.67 -1.23
C PRO A 245 -11.58 -15.60 -0.28
N HIS A 246 -10.28 -15.66 0.04
CA HIS A 246 -9.61 -14.65 0.84
C HIS A 246 -9.29 -13.36 0.06
N TYR A 247 -9.38 -13.37 -1.28
CA TYR A 247 -9.32 -12.16 -2.12
C TYR A 247 -10.71 -11.55 -2.35
N LEU A 248 -10.82 -10.51 -3.17
CA LEU A 248 -12.12 -9.86 -3.40
C LEU A 248 -13.11 -10.80 -4.06
N SER A 249 -14.39 -10.61 -3.73
CA SER A 249 -15.50 -11.40 -4.25
C SER A 249 -15.62 -11.25 -5.79
N PRO A 250 -16.40 -12.12 -6.46
CA PRO A 250 -16.68 -11.97 -7.88
C PRO A 250 -17.29 -10.61 -8.27
N ARG A 251 -17.89 -9.87 -7.33
CA ARG A 251 -18.38 -8.50 -7.55
C ARG A 251 -17.29 -7.55 -8.03
N PHE A 252 -16.03 -7.79 -7.63
CA PHE A 252 -14.88 -7.05 -8.18
C PHE A 252 -14.88 -7.08 -9.71
N TYR A 253 -15.09 -8.25 -10.30
CA TYR A 253 -15.12 -8.41 -11.74
C TYR A 253 -16.32 -7.67 -12.35
N GLU A 254 -17.51 -7.75 -11.76
CA GLU A 254 -18.69 -7.04 -12.26
C GLU A 254 -18.53 -5.50 -12.22
N MET A 255 -17.82 -4.99 -11.22
CA MET A 255 -17.62 -3.56 -10.99
C MET A 255 -16.51 -2.95 -11.84
N THR A 256 -15.47 -3.73 -12.17
CA THR A 256 -14.48 -3.30 -13.16
C THR A 256 -15.14 -3.27 -14.54
N LYS A 257 -14.91 -2.23 -15.37
CA LYS A 257 -15.64 -2.03 -16.64
C LYS A 257 -15.60 -3.27 -17.54
N LYS A 258 -16.71 -3.62 -18.23
CA LYS A 258 -16.89 -4.86 -19.03
C LYS A 258 -15.69 -5.34 -19.88
N ASP A 259 -14.95 -4.44 -20.54
CA ASP A 259 -13.77 -4.82 -21.33
C ASP A 259 -12.55 -5.19 -20.47
N ILE A 260 -12.46 -4.62 -19.27
CA ILE A 260 -11.43 -4.88 -18.25
C ILE A 260 -11.75 -6.18 -17.49
N VAL A 261 -13.03 -6.54 -17.33
CA VAL A 261 -13.49 -7.77 -16.64
C VAL A 261 -12.79 -9.01 -17.17
N THR A 262 -12.76 -9.17 -18.50
CA THR A 262 -12.12 -10.31 -19.15
C THR A 262 -10.63 -10.34 -18.82
N TRP A 263 -9.94 -9.21 -18.81
CA TRP A 263 -8.49 -9.19 -18.56
C TRP A 263 -8.13 -9.35 -17.08
N GLN A 264 -8.88 -8.74 -16.15
CA GLN A 264 -8.59 -8.87 -14.72
C GLN A 264 -8.87 -10.28 -14.21
N LEU A 265 -9.99 -10.88 -14.65
CA LEU A 265 -10.30 -12.28 -14.34
C LEU A 265 -9.26 -13.22 -14.92
N LEU A 266 -8.95 -13.09 -16.22
CA LEU A 266 -7.94 -13.95 -16.85
C LEU A 266 -6.55 -13.76 -16.22
N PHE A 267 -6.20 -12.55 -15.81
CA PHE A 267 -4.97 -12.27 -15.07
C PHE A 267 -4.98 -12.98 -13.71
N ASP A 268 -6.05 -12.85 -12.93
CA ASP A 268 -6.19 -13.53 -11.65
C ASP A 268 -6.18 -15.07 -11.79
N CYS A 269 -6.63 -15.64 -12.91
CA CYS A 269 -6.55 -17.09 -13.14
C CYS A 269 -5.13 -17.57 -13.51
N LYS A 270 -4.29 -16.69 -14.08
CA LYS A 270 -2.98 -17.08 -14.66
C LYS A 270 -1.76 -16.55 -13.89
N VAL A 271 -1.94 -15.47 -13.14
CA VAL A 271 -0.85 -14.66 -12.58
C VAL A 271 -1.11 -14.37 -11.10
N ARG A 272 -0.76 -15.34 -10.27
CA ARG A 272 -0.81 -15.26 -8.80
C ARG A 272 0.55 -15.40 -8.13
N GLY A 273 1.58 -15.80 -8.87
CA GLY A 273 2.93 -15.90 -8.35
C GLY A 273 3.46 -14.52 -7.98
N VAL A 274 4.38 -14.48 -7.01
CA VAL A 274 4.96 -13.24 -6.50
C VAL A 274 6.48 -13.32 -6.56
N THR A 275 7.10 -12.17 -6.79
CA THR A 275 8.53 -11.97 -6.62
C THR A 275 8.76 -10.66 -5.86
N MET A 276 9.79 -10.64 -5.02
CA MET A 276 10.15 -9.50 -4.19
C MET A 276 11.62 -9.14 -4.39
N SER A 277 11.91 -7.85 -4.35
CA SER A 277 13.28 -7.34 -4.46
C SER A 277 13.50 -6.21 -3.47
N LYS A 278 14.61 -6.26 -2.71
CA LYS A 278 15.00 -5.19 -1.78
C LYS A 278 15.25 -3.89 -2.54
N GLY A 279 14.71 -2.80 -2.02
CA GLY A 279 14.83 -1.47 -2.61
C GLY A 279 13.99 -1.27 -3.88
N ASP A 280 14.27 -0.18 -4.58
CA ASP A 280 13.62 0.21 -5.83
C ASP A 280 14.43 -0.27 -7.04
N VAL A 281 14.38 -1.58 -7.32
CA VAL A 281 15.19 -2.21 -8.38
C VAL A 281 14.37 -2.93 -9.44
N MET A 282 13.04 -2.92 -9.32
CA MET A 282 12.16 -3.60 -10.27
C MET A 282 12.08 -2.85 -11.59
N VAL A 283 12.28 -3.58 -12.67
CA VAL A 283 12.31 -3.01 -14.01
C VAL A 283 10.90 -2.86 -14.55
N GLY A 284 10.61 -1.70 -15.13
CA GLY A 284 9.35 -1.40 -15.78
C GLY A 284 9.09 -2.16 -17.09
N PRO A 285 7.92 -1.94 -17.70
CA PRO A 285 7.39 -2.77 -18.79
C PRO A 285 8.07 -2.63 -20.16
N GLY A 286 9.02 -1.71 -20.34
CA GLY A 286 9.69 -1.49 -21.61
C GLY A 286 8.74 -1.04 -22.71
N GLY A 287 9.09 -1.32 -23.96
CA GLY A 287 8.19 -1.10 -25.10
C GLY A 287 6.87 -1.88 -25.04
N LYS A 288 6.67 -2.75 -24.05
CA LYS A 288 5.43 -3.51 -23.83
C LYS A 288 4.44 -2.81 -22.89
N ALA A 289 4.69 -1.58 -22.45
CA ALA A 289 3.79 -0.84 -21.54
C ALA A 289 2.36 -0.69 -22.08
N ILE A 290 2.17 -0.57 -23.40
CA ILE A 290 0.83 -0.51 -24.01
C ILE A 290 0.09 -1.84 -23.82
N LEU A 291 0.82 -2.96 -23.84
CA LEU A 291 0.27 -4.30 -23.67
C LEU A 291 0.01 -4.63 -22.20
N THR A 292 0.73 -4.01 -21.26
CA THR A 292 0.52 -4.32 -19.84
C THR A 292 -0.88 -3.96 -19.41
N ALA A 293 -1.45 -2.81 -19.77
CA ALA A 293 -2.81 -2.46 -19.35
C ALA A 293 -3.91 -3.48 -19.74
N THR A 294 -3.71 -4.30 -20.77
CA THR A 294 -4.72 -5.23 -21.31
C THR A 294 -4.23 -6.69 -21.40
N ALA A 295 -3.07 -7.02 -20.86
CA ALA A 295 -2.55 -8.40 -20.90
C ALA A 295 -3.08 -9.24 -19.73
N ALA A 296 -3.61 -10.41 -20.06
CA ALA A 296 -3.94 -11.49 -19.12
C ALA A 296 -2.71 -12.28 -18.64
N GLU A 297 -1.56 -12.10 -19.29
CA GLU A 297 -0.31 -12.78 -18.98
C GLU A 297 0.59 -11.89 -18.13
N GLU A 298 1.55 -12.52 -17.44
CA GLU A 298 2.59 -11.81 -16.70
C GLU A 298 3.38 -10.90 -17.65
N CYS A 299 3.44 -9.61 -17.35
CA CYS A 299 4.39 -8.71 -17.97
C CYS A 299 5.33 -8.11 -16.93
N ARG A 300 6.55 -7.78 -17.37
CA ARG A 300 7.50 -7.03 -16.54
C ARG A 300 6.86 -5.72 -16.09
N GLY A 301 7.08 -5.35 -14.83
CA GLY A 301 6.45 -4.18 -14.22
C GLY A 301 5.01 -4.42 -13.79
N ASP A 302 4.40 -5.58 -13.99
CA ASP A 302 3.08 -5.83 -13.40
C ASP A 302 3.19 -6.21 -11.93
N THR A 303 2.20 -5.76 -11.17
CA THR A 303 1.99 -6.16 -9.78
C THR A 303 0.51 -6.51 -9.59
N SER A 304 0.24 -7.70 -9.10
CA SER A 304 -1.11 -8.08 -8.70
C SER A 304 -1.52 -7.27 -7.47
N ARG A 305 -2.77 -6.78 -7.46
CA ARG A 305 -3.39 -6.18 -6.28
C ARG A 305 -3.42 -7.15 -5.11
N CYS A 306 -3.61 -8.44 -5.37
CA CYS A 306 -3.50 -9.48 -4.34
C CYS A 306 -2.06 -9.57 -3.81
N ALA A 307 -1.07 -9.61 -4.70
CA ALA A 307 0.33 -9.74 -4.31
C ALA A 307 0.82 -8.56 -3.44
N ILE A 308 0.49 -7.32 -3.82
CA ILE A 308 0.89 -6.14 -3.04
C ILE A 308 0.15 -6.09 -1.69
N ALA A 309 -1.13 -6.45 -1.64
CA ALA A 309 -1.89 -6.48 -0.39
C ALA A 309 -1.38 -7.58 0.56
N GLU A 310 -1.10 -8.78 0.05
CA GLU A 310 -0.46 -9.87 0.79
C GLU A 310 0.90 -9.45 1.33
N ALA A 311 1.75 -8.84 0.52
CA ALA A 311 3.06 -8.37 0.94
C ALA A 311 2.96 -7.34 2.07
N MET A 312 2.02 -6.39 1.99
CA MET A 312 1.78 -5.41 3.06
C MET A 312 1.32 -6.09 4.36
N VAL A 313 0.30 -6.94 4.30
CA VAL A 313 -0.25 -7.59 5.50
C VAL A 313 0.75 -8.57 6.11
N ARG A 314 1.44 -9.38 5.30
CA ARG A 314 2.43 -10.35 5.78
C ARG A 314 3.65 -9.66 6.37
N SER A 315 4.04 -8.50 5.86
CA SER A 315 5.17 -7.74 6.42
C SER A 315 5.01 -7.36 7.89
N LEU A 316 3.77 -7.30 8.40
CA LEU A 316 3.47 -7.04 9.81
C LEU A 316 4.07 -8.09 10.73
N ASP A 317 4.03 -9.35 10.32
CA ASP A 317 4.49 -10.50 11.10
C ASP A 317 5.95 -10.87 10.83
N MET A 318 6.65 -10.08 9.99
CA MET A 318 8.02 -10.35 9.57
C MET A 318 8.98 -9.32 10.19
N GLU A 319 9.97 -9.82 10.92
CA GLU A 319 11.05 -8.99 11.48
C GLU A 319 11.93 -8.41 10.37
N SER A 320 12.22 -9.19 9.33
CA SER A 320 13.05 -8.76 8.19
C SER A 320 12.41 -7.65 7.34
N ALA A 321 11.13 -7.31 7.58
CA ALA A 321 10.46 -6.21 6.91
C ALA A 321 10.51 -4.89 7.71
N ALA A 322 11.08 -4.88 8.92
CA ALA A 322 11.18 -3.69 9.76
C ALA A 322 12.22 -2.69 9.23
N ASN A 323 11.79 -1.47 8.94
CA ASN A 323 12.59 -0.39 8.35
C ASN A 323 13.19 -0.76 7.00
N VAL A 324 12.42 -1.52 6.21
CA VAL A 324 12.83 -1.96 4.88
C VAL A 324 11.83 -1.46 3.85
N ASP A 325 12.37 -1.09 2.70
CA ASP A 325 11.64 -0.82 1.48
C ASP A 325 11.94 -1.90 0.43
N PHE A 326 10.90 -2.36 -0.28
CA PHE A 326 11.04 -3.40 -1.30
C PHE A 326 9.98 -3.27 -2.40
N GLY A 327 10.31 -3.75 -3.59
CA GLY A 327 9.39 -3.88 -4.70
C GLY A 327 8.66 -5.22 -4.69
N VAL A 328 7.42 -5.23 -5.18
CA VAL A 328 6.62 -6.43 -5.42
C VAL A 328 6.25 -6.52 -6.91
N ALA A 329 6.55 -7.65 -7.53
CA ALA A 329 6.16 -7.96 -8.89
C ALA A 329 5.43 -9.31 -8.93
N THR A 330 4.70 -9.53 -10.00
CA THR A 330 4.04 -10.82 -10.24
C THR A 330 4.86 -11.77 -11.10
N LYS A 331 4.58 -13.06 -10.93
CA LYS A 331 5.08 -14.16 -11.76
C LYS A 331 3.91 -15.02 -12.23
N GLU A 332 3.99 -15.60 -13.42
CA GLU A 332 3.05 -16.59 -13.92
C GLU A 332 2.96 -17.78 -12.94
N ALA A 333 1.78 -17.97 -12.38
CA ALA A 333 1.40 -19.11 -11.56
C ALA A 333 -0.13 -19.06 -11.34
N ARG A 334 -0.78 -20.23 -11.33
CA ARG A 334 -2.22 -20.33 -11.02
C ARG A 334 -2.52 -20.33 -9.51
N VAL A 335 -1.48 -20.49 -8.70
CA VAL A 335 -1.58 -20.62 -7.24
C VAL A 335 -0.75 -19.51 -6.59
N PRO A 336 -1.29 -18.81 -5.57
CA PRO A 336 -0.51 -17.84 -4.81
C PRO A 336 0.59 -18.55 -4.01
N PRO A 337 1.65 -17.85 -3.60
CA PRO A 337 2.71 -18.44 -2.80
C PRO A 337 2.18 -18.98 -1.47
N THR A 338 2.74 -20.11 -1.06
CA THR A 338 2.57 -20.73 0.26
C THR A 338 3.17 -19.86 1.37
N ASP A 339 2.85 -20.15 2.63
CA ASP A 339 3.41 -19.40 3.77
C ASP A 339 4.94 -19.54 3.83
N GLU A 340 5.47 -20.73 3.53
CA GLU A 340 6.91 -20.99 3.46
C GLU A 340 7.58 -20.18 2.34
N GLU A 341 6.99 -20.11 1.15
CA GLU A 341 7.52 -19.30 0.05
C GLU A 341 7.50 -17.80 0.38
N TRP A 342 6.48 -17.33 1.12
CA TRP A 342 6.46 -15.95 1.61
C TRP A 342 7.59 -15.69 2.61
N GLU A 343 7.81 -16.57 3.57
CA GLU A 343 8.90 -16.46 4.54
C GLU A 343 10.27 -16.39 3.82
N GLU A 344 10.51 -17.25 2.84
CA GLU A 344 11.73 -17.23 2.02
C GLU A 344 11.90 -15.88 1.28
N MET A 345 10.83 -15.35 0.69
CA MET A 345 10.84 -14.04 0.03
C MET A 345 11.11 -12.87 1.00
N PHE A 346 10.68 -12.96 2.26
CA PHE A 346 10.99 -11.94 3.27
C PHE A 346 12.40 -12.08 3.82
N GLN A 347 12.98 -13.28 3.88
CA GLN A 347 14.35 -13.48 4.35
C GLN A 347 15.39 -12.83 3.43
N VAL A 348 15.15 -12.82 2.12
CA VAL A 348 16.05 -12.15 1.15
C VAL A 348 16.03 -10.62 1.25
N LEU A 349 15.11 -10.04 2.02
CA LEU A 349 15.06 -8.60 2.27
C LEU A 349 15.93 -8.15 3.45
N ALA A 350 16.37 -9.08 4.32
CA ALA A 350 17.18 -8.77 5.50
C ALA A 350 18.50 -8.08 5.16
#